data_AF-A0A4Y2H1M6-F1
#
_entry.id   AF-A0A4Y2H1M6-F1
#
_cell.length_a   1.000
_cell.length_b   1.000
_cell.length_c   1.000
_cell.angle_alpha   90.00
_cell.angle_beta   90.00
_cell.angle_gamma   90.00
#
_symmetry.space_group_name_H-M   'P 1'
#
loop_
_entity.id
_entity.type
_entity.pdbx_description
1 polymer ?
#
loop_
_entity_poly.entity_id
_entity_poly.type
_entity_poly.pdbx_seq_one_letter_code
_entity_poly.pdbx_strand_id
1 'polypeptide(L)'
;MQDCVVELYYIKSEEIENHTIFYPREQSISSNDNFDAIVIFNHPDNQLEDRVEDTFRCGIEIESCQKLQEKALNNILEKDKLLKENKFKILKAVLNGENFLISLFNSDEHEVVPLIYKSPYILTEIKYAGFNLNPLERGRDGLSAFYFCISLSDAQYLNILYNFVANTC
;
A
#
# COMPACT_ATOMS: atom_id res chain seq x y z
N MET A 1 -13.83 -15.29 12.33
CA MET A 1 -12.69 -14.71 13.09
C MET A 1 -11.53 -14.78 12.13
N GLN A 2 -10.84 -13.67 11.83
CA GLN A 2 -9.66 -13.73 10.96
C GLN A 2 -8.54 -14.37 11.76
N ASP A 3 -7.99 -15.45 11.23
CA ASP A 3 -6.86 -16.15 11.82
C ASP A 3 -5.59 -15.32 11.56
N CYS A 4 -5.07 -14.68 12.60
CA CYS A 4 -3.88 -13.84 12.53
C CYS A 4 -2.81 -14.45 13.43
N VAL A 5 -1.55 -14.43 12.99
CA VAL A 5 -0.40 -14.84 13.81
C VAL A 5 0.39 -13.60 14.17
N VAL A 6 0.79 -13.47 15.44
CA VAL A 6 1.66 -12.39 15.91
C VAL A 6 3.00 -12.99 16.30
N GLU A 7 4.03 -12.66 15.53
CA GLU A 7 5.41 -13.04 15.77
C GLU A 7 6.20 -11.82 16.25
N LEU A 8 7.01 -11.99 17.29
CA LEU A 8 7.92 -10.98 17.82
C LEU A 8 9.35 -11.41 17.54
N TYR A 9 10.09 -10.56 16.85
CA TYR A 9 11.50 -10.73 16.58
C TYR A 9 12.29 -9.72 17.41
N TYR A 10 13.19 -10.23 18.24
CA TYR A 10 14.09 -9.44 19.07
C TYR A 10 15.50 -9.53 18.48
N ILE A 11 16.07 -8.41 18.04
CA ILE A 11 17.41 -8.36 17.46
C ILE A 11 18.39 -7.89 18.54
N LYS A 12 19.35 -8.75 18.89
CA LYS A 12 20.33 -8.51 19.97
C LYS A 12 21.72 -8.82 19.43
N SER A 13 22.57 -7.80 19.26
CA SER A 13 24.00 -7.96 18.99
C SER A 13 24.35 -9.02 17.92
N GLU A 14 23.68 -8.98 16.77
CA GLU A 14 23.80 -9.92 15.62
C GLU A 14 22.99 -11.22 15.67
N GLU A 15 22.29 -11.53 16.77
CA GLU A 15 21.35 -12.66 16.86
C GLU A 15 19.89 -12.21 16.76
N ILE A 16 19.06 -13.02 16.08
CA ILE A 16 17.61 -12.82 15.95
C ILE A 16 16.91 -13.87 16.80
N GLU A 17 16.25 -13.46 17.88
CA GLU A 17 15.36 -14.30 18.69
C GLU A 17 13.91 -14.15 18.18
N ASN A 18 13.22 -15.25 17.91
CA ASN A 18 11.80 -15.27 17.50
C ASN A 18 10.92 -15.82 18.63
N HIS A 19 9.88 -15.05 18.97
CA HIS A 19 8.82 -15.45 19.89
C HIS A 19 7.45 -15.34 19.22
N THR A 20 6.72 -16.44 19.12
CA THR A 20 5.30 -16.39 18.72
C THR A 20 4.44 -15.97 19.92
N ILE A 21 3.88 -14.76 19.88
CA ILE A 21 3.03 -14.22 20.95
C ILE A 21 1.59 -14.73 20.82
N PHE A 22 1.11 -14.83 19.59
CA PHE A 22 -0.24 -15.32 19.32
C PHE A 22 -0.21 -16.24 18.10
N TYR A 23 -0.72 -17.45 18.28
CA TYR A 23 -0.96 -18.41 17.23
C TYR A 23 -2.34 -19.01 17.46
N PRO A 24 -3.27 -18.95 16.50
CA PRO A 24 -4.56 -19.58 16.66
C PRO A 24 -4.37 -21.11 16.64
N ARG A 25 -4.13 -21.71 17.82
CA ARG A 25 -4.19 -23.16 18.01
C ARG A 25 -5.64 -23.51 18.35
N GLU A 26 -6.29 -24.26 17.46
CA GLU A 26 -7.52 -25.06 17.62
C GLU A 26 -8.54 -24.94 16.45
N GLN A 27 -8.09 -24.73 15.22
CA GLN A 27 -8.86 -25.22 14.08
C GLN A 27 -7.94 -26.08 13.23
N SER A 28 -8.39 -27.30 12.93
CA SER A 28 -7.73 -28.24 12.04
C SER A 28 -7.69 -27.64 10.64
N ILE A 29 -6.74 -26.76 10.40
CA ILE A 29 -6.63 -26.02 9.16
C ILE A 29 -5.55 -26.73 8.33
N SER A 30 -5.97 -27.25 7.18
CA SER A 30 -5.07 -27.76 6.16
C SER A 30 -3.97 -26.74 5.89
N SER A 31 -2.74 -27.20 5.69
CA SER A 31 -1.50 -26.43 5.46
C SER A 31 -1.49 -25.45 4.27
N ASN A 32 -2.65 -25.12 3.69
CA ASN A 32 -2.83 -24.24 2.55
C ASN A 32 -3.42 -22.87 2.91
N ASP A 33 -3.79 -22.62 4.17
CA ASP A 33 -4.32 -21.30 4.56
C ASP A 33 -3.17 -20.36 4.93
N ASN A 34 -3.00 -19.30 4.14
CA ASN A 34 -2.08 -18.20 4.42
C ASN A 34 -2.64 -17.36 5.58
N PHE A 35 -1.95 -17.34 6.72
CA PHE A 35 -2.25 -16.41 7.80
C PHE A 35 -1.63 -15.05 7.52
N ASP A 36 -2.36 -13.98 7.81
CA ASP A 36 -1.77 -12.64 7.86
C ASP A 36 -0.88 -12.56 9.11
N ALA A 37 0.45 -12.62 8.92
CA ALA A 37 1.41 -12.54 10.01
C ALA A 37 1.77 -11.08 10.32
N ILE A 38 1.50 -10.64 11.56
CA ILE A 38 2.01 -9.38 12.08
C ILE A 38 3.34 -9.67 12.76
N VAL A 39 4.40 -9.11 12.20
CA VAL A 39 5.78 -9.22 12.67
C VAL A 39 6.10 -7.99 13.50
N ILE A 40 6.41 -8.15 14.78
CA ILE A 40 6.83 -7.06 15.66
C ILE A 40 8.35 -7.12 15.77
N PHE A 41 9.05 -6.04 15.40
CA PHE A 41 10.49 -5.88 15.57
C PHE A 41 10.77 -4.97 16.76
N ASN A 42 11.61 -5.41 17.69
CA ASN A 42 12.27 -4.46 18.59
C ASN A 42 13.60 -4.02 17.96
N HIS A 43 13.72 -2.74 17.67
CA HIS A 43 15.00 -2.15 17.30
C HIS A 43 15.38 -1.17 18.42
N PRO A 44 16.32 -1.50 19.32
CA PRO A 44 16.79 -0.53 20.30
C PRO A 44 17.40 0.63 19.52
N ASP A 45 16.85 1.83 19.70
CA ASP A 45 17.40 3.05 19.11
C ASP A 45 18.68 3.39 19.88
N ASN A 46 19.84 3.03 19.33
CA ASN A 46 21.16 3.22 19.96
C ASN A 46 21.59 4.70 20.04
N GLN A 47 20.68 5.67 19.96
CA GLN A 47 21.04 7.08 19.76
C GLN A 47 20.94 8.01 20.98
N LEU A 48 20.51 7.56 22.16
CA LEU A 48 20.52 8.43 23.35
C LEU A 48 20.88 7.65 24.63
N GLU A 49 22.02 8.01 25.22
CA GLU A 49 22.70 7.31 26.33
C GLU A 49 21.95 7.25 27.68
N ASP A 50 20.76 7.84 27.85
CA ASP A 50 20.18 7.94 29.20
C ASP A 50 18.73 7.45 29.39
N ARG A 51 18.00 7.07 28.33
CA ARG A 51 16.69 6.39 28.45
C ARG A 51 16.38 5.58 27.19
N VAL A 52 16.82 4.32 27.17
CA VAL A 52 16.42 3.37 26.12
C VAL A 52 15.01 2.88 26.47
N GLU A 53 13.98 3.56 25.96
CA GLU A 53 12.65 2.94 25.86
C GLU A 53 12.71 1.95 24.70
N ASP A 54 12.35 0.68 24.96
CA ASP A 54 12.24 -0.33 23.92
C ASP A 54 11.21 0.13 22.87
N THR A 55 11.67 0.46 21.65
CA THR A 55 10.78 0.83 20.55
C THR A 55 10.41 -0.39 19.72
N PHE A 56 9.17 -0.83 19.87
CA PHE A 56 8.59 -1.88 19.05
C PHE A 56 7.98 -1.29 17.78
N ARG A 57 8.38 -1.82 16.63
CA ARG A 57 7.75 -1.57 15.32
C ARG A 57 7.02 -2.82 14.89
N CYS A 58 6.02 -2.70 14.03
CA CYS A 58 5.40 -3.86 13.40
C CYS A 58 5.44 -3.75 11.88
N GLY A 59 5.47 -4.89 11.22
CA GLY A 59 5.41 -5.07 9.78
C GLY A 59 4.58 -6.29 9.45
N ILE A 60 4.20 -6.41 8.19
CA ILE A 60 3.57 -7.59 7.63
C ILE A 60 4.41 -7.99 6.42
N GLU A 61 4.44 -9.28 6.12
CA GLU A 61 5.08 -9.77 4.89
C GLU A 61 4.54 -9.02 3.67
N ILE A 62 5.43 -8.63 2.75
CA ILE A 62 5.05 -7.81 1.59
C ILE A 62 3.99 -8.48 0.71
N GLU A 63 4.06 -9.81 0.53
CA GLU A 63 3.06 -10.55 -0.25
C GLU A 63 1.68 -10.53 0.42
N SER A 64 1.65 -10.65 1.74
CA SER A 64 0.42 -10.56 2.54
C SER A 64 -0.13 -9.13 2.53
N CYS A 65 0.74 -8.12 2.61
CA CYS A 65 0.37 -6.72 2.42
C CYS A 65 -0.30 -6.49 1.05
N GLN A 66 0.33 -6.95 -0.03
CA GLN A 66 -0.20 -6.82 -1.39
C GLN A 66 -1.56 -7.49 -1.55
N LYS A 67 -1.77 -8.69 -0.99
CA LYS A 67 -3.09 -9.37 -0.99
C LYS A 67 -4.16 -8.55 -0.26
N LEU A 68 -3.82 -7.95 0.87
CA LEU A 68 -4.75 -7.09 1.62
C LEU A 68 -5.06 -5.79 0.85
N GLN A 69 -4.05 -5.16 0.24
CA GLN A 69 -4.20 -3.98 -0.60
C GLN A 69 -5.09 -4.29 -1.82
N GLU A 70 -4.86 -5.42 -2.50
CA GLU A 70 -5.67 -5.89 -3.63
C GLU A 70 -7.13 -6.06 -3.22
N LYS A 71 -7.38 -6.78 -2.12
CA LYS A 71 -8.72 -7.03 -1.60
C LYS A 71 -9.42 -5.72 -1.23
N ALA A 72 -8.72 -4.79 -0.58
CA ALA A 72 -9.26 -3.49 -0.22
C ALA A 72 -9.60 -2.66 -1.47
N LEU A 73 -8.68 -2.59 -2.45
CA LEU A 73 -8.91 -1.90 -3.71
C LEU A 73 -10.09 -2.49 -4.49
N ASN A 74 -10.17 -3.81 -4.61
CA ASN A 74 -11.30 -4.49 -5.26
C ASN A 74 -12.63 -4.10 -4.61
N ASN A 75 -12.69 -4.03 -3.27
CA ASN A 75 -13.90 -3.59 -2.56
C ASN A 75 -14.24 -2.12 -2.82
N ILE A 76 -13.24 -1.24 -2.93
CA ILE A 76 -13.45 0.18 -3.23
C ILE A 76 -14.01 0.34 -4.65
N LEU A 77 -13.42 -0.34 -5.62
CA LEU A 77 -13.81 -0.28 -7.03
C LEU A 77 -15.22 -0.85 -7.28
N GLU A 78 -15.65 -1.85 -6.51
CA GLU A 78 -17.00 -2.43 -6.60
C GLU A 78 -18.12 -1.49 -6.12
N LYS A 79 -17.80 -0.49 -5.29
CA LYS A 79 -18.79 0.45 -4.72
C LYS A 79 -19.22 1.54 -5.69
N ASP A 80 -18.38 1.90 -6.67
CA ASP A 80 -18.69 2.92 -7.68
C ASP A 80 -18.94 2.29 -9.04
N LYS A 81 -20.03 2.67 -9.71
CA LYS A 81 -20.45 2.04 -10.98
C LYS A 81 -19.41 2.23 -12.09
N LEU A 82 -18.83 3.41 -12.22
CA LEU A 82 -17.87 3.73 -13.29
C LEU A 82 -16.51 3.06 -13.03
N LEU A 83 -16.10 2.98 -11.76
CA LEU A 83 -14.88 2.27 -11.38
C LEU A 83 -15.04 0.76 -11.50
N LYS A 84 -16.23 0.22 -11.19
CA LYS A 84 -16.54 -1.20 -11.34
C LYS A 84 -16.39 -1.68 -12.78
N GLU A 85 -16.82 -0.87 -13.75
CA GLU A 85 -16.65 -1.16 -15.18
C GLU A 85 -15.17 -1.23 -15.60
N ASN A 86 -14.31 -0.45 -14.92
CA ASN A 86 -12.86 -0.40 -15.17
C ASN A 86 -12.02 -1.22 -14.17
N LYS A 87 -12.67 -2.04 -13.35
CA LYS A 87 -12.03 -2.67 -12.18
C LYS A 87 -10.81 -3.52 -12.54
N PHE A 88 -10.96 -4.41 -13.51
CA PHE A 88 -9.89 -5.34 -13.91
C PHE A 88 -8.70 -4.61 -14.52
N LYS A 89 -8.95 -3.53 -15.26
CA LYS A 89 -7.94 -2.64 -15.84
C LYS A 89 -7.11 -1.98 -14.74
N ILE A 90 -7.79 -1.36 -13.76
CA ILE A 90 -7.16 -0.69 -12.62
C ILE A 90 -6.32 -1.69 -11.80
N LEU A 91 -6.90 -2.83 -11.41
CA LEU A 91 -6.19 -3.85 -10.63
C LEU A 91 -4.92 -4.33 -11.35
N LYS A 92 -5.02 -4.63 -12.65
CA LYS A 92 -3.87 -5.08 -13.45
C LYS A 92 -2.75 -4.05 -13.50
N ALA A 93 -3.09 -2.75 -13.58
CA ALA A 93 -2.11 -1.68 -13.68
C ALA A 93 -1.34 -1.47 -12.36
N VAL A 94 -2.01 -1.54 -11.21
CA VAL A 94 -1.45 -1.04 -9.94
C VAL A 94 -0.85 -2.12 -9.03
N LEU A 95 -1.23 -3.39 -9.19
CA LEU A 95 -0.80 -4.47 -8.26
C LEU A 95 0.70 -4.78 -8.30
N ASN A 96 1.41 -4.35 -9.35
CA ASN A 96 2.86 -4.54 -9.49
C ASN A 96 3.67 -3.25 -9.25
N GLY A 97 2.99 -2.16 -8.87
CA GLY A 97 3.55 -0.82 -8.89
C GLY A 97 3.72 -0.21 -7.50
N GLU A 98 4.66 0.73 -7.39
CA GLU A 98 5.04 1.33 -6.11
C GLU A 98 4.15 2.52 -5.75
N ASN A 99 3.88 3.37 -6.73
CA ASN A 99 2.99 4.50 -6.62
C ASN A 99 1.80 4.30 -7.56
N PHE A 100 0.60 4.49 -7.03
CA PHE A 100 -0.65 4.20 -7.73
C PHE A 100 -0.79 5.04 -9.00
N LEU A 101 -0.43 6.33 -8.93
CA LEU A 101 -0.49 7.23 -10.07
C LEU A 101 0.55 6.89 -11.13
N ILE A 102 1.79 6.63 -10.72
CA ILE A 102 2.85 6.22 -11.65
C ILE A 102 2.41 4.97 -12.42
N SER A 103 1.84 4.00 -11.71
CA SER A 103 1.39 2.74 -12.29
C SER A 103 0.27 2.94 -13.31
N LEU A 104 -0.70 3.80 -13.02
CA LEU A 104 -1.76 4.13 -13.97
C LEU A 104 -1.23 4.89 -15.19
N PHE A 105 -0.41 5.92 -15.00
CA PHE A 105 0.11 6.72 -16.12
C PHE A 105 1.13 5.99 -17.00
N ASN A 106 1.85 5.02 -16.42
CA ASN A 106 2.76 4.16 -17.16
C ASN A 106 2.02 2.97 -17.83
N SER A 107 0.70 2.91 -17.71
CA SER A 107 -0.14 1.90 -18.34
C SER A 107 -1.06 2.52 -19.40
N ASP A 108 -1.67 1.67 -20.21
CA ASP A 108 -2.71 2.07 -21.17
C ASP A 108 -4.04 2.46 -20.47
N GLU A 109 -4.12 2.34 -19.14
CA GLU A 109 -5.35 2.55 -18.37
C GLU A 109 -5.42 3.94 -17.69
N HIS A 110 -4.59 4.88 -18.11
CA HIS A 110 -4.51 6.24 -17.56
C HIS A 110 -5.83 7.04 -17.67
N GLU A 111 -6.71 6.64 -18.58
CA GLU A 111 -8.09 7.16 -18.76
C GLU A 111 -8.97 7.06 -17.50
N VAL A 112 -8.63 6.19 -16.54
CA VAL A 112 -9.37 6.04 -15.28
C VAL A 112 -8.99 7.07 -14.22
N VAL A 113 -7.84 7.75 -14.38
CA VAL A 113 -7.35 8.74 -13.40
C VAL A 113 -8.37 9.85 -13.12
N PRO A 114 -9.02 10.47 -14.12
CA PRO A 114 -10.05 11.48 -13.87
C PRO A 114 -11.25 10.95 -13.10
N LEU A 115 -11.62 9.67 -13.28
CA LEU A 115 -12.73 9.05 -12.56
C LEU A 115 -12.40 8.93 -11.07
N ILE A 116 -11.18 8.48 -10.76
CA ILE A 116 -10.70 8.31 -9.39
C ILE A 116 -10.58 9.68 -8.69
N TYR A 117 -9.99 10.67 -9.38
CA TYR A 117 -9.72 11.99 -8.82
C TYR A 117 -10.93 12.92 -8.76
N LYS A 118 -12.07 12.52 -9.35
CA LYS A 118 -13.34 13.25 -9.22
C LYS A 118 -13.94 13.15 -7.82
N SER A 119 -13.58 12.11 -7.05
CA SER A 119 -14.17 11.83 -5.74
C SER A 119 -13.12 11.85 -4.63
N PRO A 120 -13.13 12.86 -3.73
CA PRO A 120 -12.27 12.90 -2.55
C PRO A 120 -12.44 11.68 -1.65
N TYR A 121 -13.65 11.11 -1.61
CA TYR A 121 -13.95 9.88 -0.86
C TYR A 121 -13.16 8.69 -1.43
N ILE A 122 -13.18 8.49 -2.75
CA ILE A 122 -12.44 7.39 -3.40
C ILE A 122 -10.94 7.55 -3.16
N LEU A 123 -10.39 8.76 -3.31
CA LEU A 123 -8.98 9.03 -3.04
C LEU A 123 -8.60 8.68 -1.59
N THR A 124 -9.46 9.05 -0.63
CA THR A 124 -9.25 8.75 0.79
C THR A 124 -9.27 7.24 1.05
N GLU A 125 -10.23 6.52 0.48
CA GLU A 125 -10.31 5.07 0.64
C GLU A 125 -9.11 4.35 0.01
N ILE A 126 -8.66 4.77 -1.17
CA ILE A 126 -7.47 4.19 -1.82
C ILE A 126 -6.21 4.46 -0.98
N LYS A 127 -6.09 5.66 -0.39
CA LYS A 127 -5.00 5.97 0.55
C LYS A 127 -5.07 5.07 1.79
N TYR A 128 -6.25 4.85 2.36
CA TYR A 128 -6.42 3.95 3.52
C TYR A 128 -6.20 2.47 3.17
N ALA A 129 -6.41 2.08 1.92
CA ALA A 129 -6.00 0.78 1.41
C ALA A 129 -4.47 0.66 1.26
N GLY A 130 -3.69 1.68 1.62
CA GLY A 130 -2.23 1.64 1.66
C GLY A 130 -1.55 2.03 0.35
N PHE A 131 -2.31 2.51 -0.64
CA PHE A 131 -1.73 2.98 -1.90
C PHE A 131 -1.18 4.39 -1.78
N ASN A 132 -0.03 4.60 -2.39
CA ASN A 132 0.55 5.92 -2.50
C ASN A 132 -0.04 6.69 -3.69
N LEU A 133 -0.73 7.79 -3.38
CA LEU A 133 -1.37 8.69 -4.35
C LEU A 133 -0.60 10.01 -4.54
N ASN A 134 0.56 10.18 -3.92
CA ASN A 134 1.34 11.41 -4.01
C ASN A 134 2.00 11.53 -5.40
N PRO A 135 1.62 12.50 -6.24
CA PRO A 135 2.20 12.64 -7.57
C PRO A 135 3.66 13.15 -7.56
N LEU A 136 4.13 13.68 -6.44
CA LEU A 136 5.51 14.18 -6.28
C LEU A 136 6.49 13.07 -5.95
N GLU A 137 6.00 11.95 -5.41
CA GLU A 137 6.85 10.82 -5.06
C GLU A 137 7.36 10.13 -6.33
N ARG A 138 8.60 9.68 -6.27
CA ARG A 138 9.30 9.05 -7.39
C ARG A 138 9.21 7.54 -7.24
N GLY A 139 9.02 6.85 -8.36
CA GLY A 139 9.17 5.39 -8.42
C GLY A 139 10.64 4.97 -8.42
N ARG A 140 10.86 3.67 -8.54
CA ARG A 140 12.17 2.99 -8.64
C ARG A 140 13.08 3.55 -9.72
N ASP A 141 12.51 4.03 -10.81
CA ASP A 141 13.23 4.64 -11.92
C ASP A 141 13.60 6.12 -11.67
N GLY A 142 13.20 6.68 -10.52
CA GLY A 142 13.41 8.08 -10.16
C GLY A 142 12.42 9.04 -10.84
N LEU A 143 11.43 8.54 -11.57
CA LEU A 143 10.43 9.34 -12.28
C LEU A 143 9.16 9.46 -11.45
N SER A 144 8.48 10.60 -11.53
CA SER A 144 7.23 10.86 -10.79
C SER A 144 6.01 10.81 -11.70
N ALA A 145 4.81 10.83 -11.12
CA ALA A 145 3.57 10.85 -11.91
C ALA A 145 3.50 12.04 -12.88
N PHE A 146 4.11 13.18 -12.56
CA PHE A 146 4.19 14.33 -13.46
C PHE A 146 4.96 14.02 -14.75
N TYR A 147 6.06 13.26 -14.67
CA TYR A 147 6.84 12.88 -15.85
C TYR A 147 6.01 12.04 -16.82
N PHE A 148 5.34 11.00 -16.31
CA PHE A 148 4.51 10.12 -17.13
C PHE A 148 3.30 10.86 -17.71
N CYS A 149 2.63 11.69 -16.90
CA CYS A 149 1.51 12.51 -17.33
C CYS A 149 1.86 13.46 -18.49
N ILE A 150 2.99 14.16 -18.43
CA ILE A 150 3.42 15.09 -19.49
C ILE A 150 3.64 14.35 -20.82
N SER A 151 4.04 13.08 -20.76
CA SER A 151 4.29 12.24 -21.94
C SER A 151 3.00 11.86 -22.69
N LEU A 152 1.83 11.94 -22.05
CA LEU A 152 0.53 11.53 -22.61
C LEU A 152 -0.14 12.61 -23.48
N SER A 153 0.45 13.80 -23.61
CA SER A 153 -0.06 14.91 -24.45
C SER A 153 -1.50 15.38 -24.14
N ASP A 154 -2.04 15.07 -22.95
CA ASP A 154 -3.35 15.54 -22.48
C ASP A 154 -3.19 16.41 -21.23
N ALA A 155 -3.52 17.70 -21.37
CA ALA A 155 -3.40 18.69 -20.31
C ALA A 155 -4.37 18.43 -19.13
N GLN A 156 -5.43 17.64 -19.33
CA GLN A 156 -6.36 17.29 -18.25
C GLN A 156 -5.65 16.57 -17.10
N TYR A 157 -4.77 15.62 -17.41
CA TYR A 157 -4.03 14.89 -16.38
C TYR A 157 -3.11 15.82 -15.58
N LEU A 158 -2.43 16.74 -16.26
CA LEU A 158 -1.55 17.71 -15.60
C LEU A 158 -2.35 18.60 -14.64
N ASN A 159 -3.52 19.07 -15.08
CA ASN A 159 -4.41 19.87 -14.24
C ASN A 159 -4.91 19.10 -13.01
N ILE A 160 -5.24 17.81 -13.16
CA ILE A 160 -5.65 16.96 -12.03
C ILE A 160 -4.52 16.86 -11.00
N LEU A 161 -3.30 16.55 -11.44
CA LEU A 161 -2.15 16.41 -10.53
C LEU A 161 -1.80 17.73 -9.85
N TYR A 162 -1.79 18.83 -10.60
CA TYR A 162 -1.51 20.15 -10.05
C TYR A 162 -2.54 20.55 -9.00
N ASN A 163 -3.84 20.38 -9.30
CA ASN A 163 -4.91 20.69 -8.35
C ASN A 163 -4.84 19.78 -7.12
N PHE A 164 -4.52 18.51 -7.29
CA PHE A 164 -4.36 17.60 -6.15
C PHE A 164 -3.26 18.11 -5.20
N VAL A 165 -2.06 18.39 -5.72
CA VAL A 165 -0.94 18.91 -4.91
C VAL A 165 -1.30 20.24 -4.24
N ALA A 166 -1.87 21.18 -5.00
CA ALA A 166 -2.20 22.50 -4.48
C ALA A 166 -3.24 22.49 -3.34
N ASN A 167 -4.06 21.44 -3.25
CA ASN A 167 -5.11 21.32 -2.23
C ASN A 167 -4.81 20.29 -1.13
N THR A 168 -3.70 19.54 -1.23
CA THR A 168 -3.30 18.54 -0.21
C THR A 168 -1.98 18.86 0.49
N CYS A 169 -1.25 19.89 0.03
CA CYS A 169 -0.09 20.47 0.72
C CYS A 169 -0.48 21.62 1.66
#